data_AF-A0A917K0F4-F1
#
_entry.id   AF-A0A917K0F4-F1
#
_cell.length_a   1.000
_cell.length_b   1.000
_cell.length_c   1.000
_cell.angle_alpha   90.00
_cell.angle_beta   90.00
_cell.angle_gamma   90.00
#
_symmetry.space_group_name_H-M   'P 1'
#
loop_
_entity.id
_entity.type
_entity.pdbx_description
1 polymer ?
#
loop_
_entity_poly.entity_id
_entity_poly.type
_entity_poly.pdbx_seq_one_letter_code
_entity_poly.pdbx_strand_id
1 'polypeptide(L)'
;MYILEQGEPLNRSEANDKSSRGKGTVANLSERLGISERYLRQLFAKSLGVSPKQYETYCRLLLAKSLLHQTSLPITEVAFASGFSSIRRFNEVFQQQLQLSPTQLRRNARVDERSRNLDASLSFYLSYRPPLDWMLLISFYQKRLVEGMEWTFCPNREQSEAKGRQNHEYRDSSSEVLGYGRSFSTQEASGYFEVLPILSENRVKVTLYLAEHPRASLMPVINKIRRLLDLDADMMQIEQAITRCTGLQKPFIPGVRIPGVWSVFEAGCRAILGQQVSVEQAVKLVNILVERYGQPIEVNGRQLKLFPSPHRLANATLEELKMPQARRDALIALATKVALEPDAEVSTWLSVKGIGPWTVAYARMRGNFESDVFLATDLVIKQQLKSIYFNPEASQTSDTIQSVSERVAQHISPWGSYVTMMLWHRASMSVLR
;
A
#
# COMPACT_ATOMS: atom_id res chain seq x y z
N MET A 1 8.57 12.26 1.17
CA MET A 1 9.69 11.28 1.07
C MET A 1 10.07 10.93 -0.38
N TYR A 2 9.27 11.22 -1.40
CA TYR A 2 9.57 10.90 -2.81
C TYR A 2 10.59 11.83 -3.51
N ILE A 3 10.95 12.97 -2.91
CA ILE A 3 11.84 13.98 -3.55
C ILE A 3 13.33 13.53 -3.57
N LEU A 4 13.66 12.42 -2.91
CA LEU A 4 15.06 12.01 -2.69
C LEU A 4 15.49 10.81 -3.54
N GLU A 5 14.58 10.19 -4.30
CA GLU A 5 14.88 9.04 -5.18
C GLU A 5 15.33 9.49 -6.58
N GLN A 6 15.58 10.79 -6.79
CA GLN A 6 15.99 11.38 -8.07
C GLN A 6 17.51 11.49 -8.24
N GLY A 7 18.27 10.60 -7.60
CA GLY A 7 19.73 10.53 -7.75
C GLY A 7 20.14 9.53 -8.85
N GLU A 8 21.03 9.96 -9.73
CA GLU A 8 21.73 9.16 -10.76
C GLU A 8 22.16 7.76 -10.30
N PRO A 9 22.26 6.77 -11.22
CA PRO A 9 22.54 5.38 -10.86
C PRO A 9 23.97 5.24 -10.35
N LEU A 10 24.14 5.03 -9.04
CA LEU A 10 25.40 4.58 -8.46
C LEU A 10 25.31 3.09 -8.19
N ASN A 11 26.29 2.36 -8.75
CA ASN A 11 26.46 0.90 -8.67
C ASN A 11 26.14 0.34 -7.28
N ARG A 12 25.13 -0.54 -7.22
CA ARG A 12 24.85 -1.36 -6.05
C ARG A 12 25.73 -2.60 -6.08
N SER A 13 26.92 -2.50 -5.48
CA SER A 13 27.65 -3.66 -5.00
C SER A 13 28.11 -3.38 -3.57
N GLU A 14 27.65 -4.23 -2.65
CA GLU A 14 28.19 -4.40 -1.30
C GLU A 14 28.01 -3.21 -0.33
N ALA A 15 26.94 -3.24 0.45
CA ALA A 15 26.94 -2.64 1.77
C ALA A 15 26.15 -3.56 2.72
N ASN A 16 26.90 -4.18 3.63
CA ASN A 16 26.48 -5.17 4.59
C ASN A 16 26.30 -4.50 5.97
N ASP A 17 25.26 -4.93 6.67
CA ASP A 17 25.16 -5.10 8.13
C ASP A 17 25.00 -3.88 9.09
N LYS A 18 23.99 -4.02 9.96
CA LYS A 18 23.69 -3.35 11.25
C LYS A 18 23.00 -1.96 11.26
N SER A 19 21.65 -1.94 11.30
CA SER A 19 20.89 -0.87 12.00
C SER A 19 19.51 -1.25 12.56
N SER A 20 19.42 -2.35 13.32
CA SER A 20 18.23 -2.66 14.12
C SER A 20 18.22 -1.90 15.47
N ARG A 21 17.98 -0.57 15.43
CA ARG A 21 17.44 0.24 16.55
C ARG A 21 17.23 1.69 16.11
N GLY A 22 15.98 2.08 15.87
CA GLY A 22 15.58 3.47 15.60
C GLY A 22 14.76 3.63 14.32
N LYS A 23 13.52 3.14 14.30
CA LYS A 23 12.61 3.32 13.16
C LYS A 23 12.43 4.83 12.89
N GLY A 24 13.05 5.34 11.81
CA GLY A 24 12.84 6.71 11.29
C GLY A 24 13.99 7.72 11.48
N THR A 25 15.21 7.31 11.80
CA THR A 25 16.35 8.24 11.86
C THR A 25 16.87 8.63 10.46
N VAL A 26 17.60 9.75 10.39
CA VAL A 26 18.28 10.17 9.15
C VAL A 26 19.29 9.10 8.70
N ALA A 27 19.97 8.45 9.64
CA ALA A 27 20.90 7.34 9.39
C ALA A 27 20.22 6.16 8.68
N ASN A 28 19.09 5.67 9.21
CA ASN A 28 18.37 4.54 8.59
C ASN A 28 17.83 4.91 7.20
N LEU A 29 17.41 6.16 7.00
CA LEU A 29 16.97 6.63 5.69
C LEU A 29 18.14 6.71 4.70
N SER A 30 19.31 7.20 5.15
CA SER A 30 20.49 7.33 4.30
C SER A 30 21.05 5.96 3.90
N GLU A 31 21.11 5.01 4.83
CA GLU A 31 21.51 3.62 4.59
C GLU A 31 20.58 2.95 3.56
N ARG A 32 19.26 3.06 3.75
CA ARG A 32 18.28 2.48 2.83
C ARG A 32 18.34 3.08 1.42
N LEU A 33 18.71 4.35 1.32
CA LEU A 33 18.88 5.05 0.03
C LEU A 33 20.28 4.82 -0.58
N GLY A 34 21.21 4.18 0.14
CA GLY A 34 22.58 3.98 -0.33
C GLY A 34 23.39 5.28 -0.43
N ILE A 35 23.07 6.30 0.37
CA ILE A 35 23.74 7.60 0.37
C ILE A 35 24.23 8.00 1.75
N SER A 36 25.17 8.95 1.84
CA SER A 36 25.60 9.47 3.14
C SER A 36 24.54 10.39 3.76
N GLU A 37 24.48 10.46 5.10
CA GLU A 37 23.63 11.42 5.82
C GLU A 37 23.88 12.88 5.39
N ARG A 38 25.15 13.20 5.10
CA ARG A 38 25.54 14.54 4.64
C ARG A 38 24.90 14.84 3.29
N TYR A 39 25.00 13.91 2.34
CA TYR A 39 24.39 14.07 1.03
C TYR A 39 22.87 14.15 1.13
N LEU A 40 22.25 13.32 1.96
CA LEU A 40 20.81 13.37 2.23
C LEU A 40 20.37 14.74 2.76
N ARG A 41 21.08 15.31 3.74
CA ARG A 41 20.80 16.66 4.27
C ARG A 41 20.97 17.74 3.20
N GLN A 42 22.01 17.63 2.37
CA GLN A 42 22.25 18.56 1.26
C GLN A 42 21.14 18.49 0.21
N LEU A 43 20.67 17.29 -0.13
CA LEU A 43 19.58 17.08 -1.08
C LEU A 43 18.27 17.69 -0.55
N PHE A 44 17.98 17.51 0.73
CA PHE A 44 16.86 18.16 1.41
C PHE A 44 16.97 19.70 1.39
N ALA A 45 18.14 20.24 1.71
CA ALA A 45 18.37 21.69 1.64
C ALA A 45 18.21 22.24 0.22
N LYS A 46 18.72 21.52 -0.79
CA LYS A 46 18.65 21.92 -2.20
C LYS A 46 17.22 21.86 -2.76
N SER A 47 16.51 20.77 -2.50
CA SER A 47 15.20 20.51 -3.12
C SER A 47 14.02 21.08 -2.32
N LEU A 48 14.15 21.22 -1.00
CA LEU A 48 13.06 21.62 -0.10
C LEU A 48 13.41 22.82 0.79
N GLY A 49 14.67 23.28 0.80
CA GLY A 49 15.10 24.41 1.65
C GLY A 49 15.14 24.10 3.15
N VAL A 50 14.89 22.86 3.56
CA VAL A 50 14.76 22.46 4.97
C VAL A 50 15.52 21.18 5.26
N SER A 51 15.93 20.95 6.49
CA SER A 51 16.54 19.69 6.92
C SER A 51 15.52 18.53 6.97
N PRO A 52 15.97 17.26 6.91
CA PRO A 52 15.08 16.10 7.04
C PRO A 52 14.23 16.13 8.33
N LYS A 53 14.80 16.60 9.44
CA LYS A 53 14.11 16.68 10.74
C LYS A 53 13.05 17.77 10.77
N GLN A 54 13.33 18.92 10.15
CA GLN A 54 12.33 19.99 9.98
C GLN A 54 11.19 19.52 9.08
N TYR A 55 11.51 18.82 7.99
CA TYR A 55 10.49 18.25 7.11
C TYR A 55 9.58 17.24 7.84
N GLU A 56 10.15 16.35 8.65
CA GLU A 56 9.36 15.44 9.49
C GLU A 56 8.41 16.21 10.41
N THR A 57 8.92 17.27 11.07
CA THR A 57 8.12 18.14 11.94
C THR A 57 6.97 18.81 11.16
N TYR A 58 7.24 19.24 9.93
CA TYR A 58 6.23 19.82 9.05
C TYR A 58 5.14 18.80 8.68
N CYS A 59 5.50 17.56 8.36
CA CYS A 59 4.52 16.49 8.12
C CYS A 59 3.61 16.25 9.34
N ARG A 60 4.19 16.21 10.56
CA ARG A 60 3.41 16.08 11.80
C ARG A 60 2.46 17.25 12.00
N LEU A 61 2.91 18.48 11.75
CA LEU A 61 2.07 19.68 11.81
C LEU A 61 0.92 19.66 10.79
N LEU A 62 1.19 19.23 9.56
CA LEU A 62 0.15 19.15 8.53
C LEU A 62 -0.92 18.12 8.90
N LEU A 63 -0.53 16.95 9.44
CA LEU A 63 -1.51 16.00 9.95
C LEU A 63 -2.32 16.60 11.09
N ALA A 64 -1.66 17.24 12.06
CA ALA A 64 -2.34 17.88 13.19
C ALA A 64 -3.35 18.94 12.73
N LYS A 65 -2.96 19.79 11.78
CA LYS A 65 -3.85 20.79 11.17
C LYS A 65 -5.05 20.12 10.50
N SER A 66 -4.83 19.04 9.76
CA SER A 66 -5.89 18.25 9.12
C SER A 66 -6.86 17.69 10.16
N LEU A 67 -6.35 17.04 11.22
CA LEU A 67 -7.17 16.46 12.29
C LEU A 67 -7.93 17.52 13.09
N LEU A 68 -7.32 18.67 13.39
CA LEU A 68 -8.00 19.77 14.08
C LEU A 68 -9.17 20.34 13.27
N HIS A 69 -9.06 20.35 11.94
CA HIS A 69 -10.11 20.83 11.04
C HIS A 69 -11.19 19.78 10.75
N GLN A 70 -10.82 18.50 10.68
CA GLN A 70 -11.68 17.44 10.14
C GLN A 70 -12.29 16.54 11.23
N THR A 71 -11.80 16.61 12.47
CA THR A 71 -12.24 15.74 13.57
C THR A 71 -12.55 16.53 14.85
N SER A 72 -13.37 15.96 15.72
CA SER A 72 -13.70 16.48 17.06
C SER A 72 -12.71 16.05 18.15
N LEU A 73 -11.67 15.26 17.81
CA LEU A 73 -10.67 14.71 18.74
C LEU A 73 -10.11 15.76 19.73
N PRO A 74 -10.02 15.53 21.04
CA PRO A 74 -9.32 16.44 21.96
C PRO A 74 -7.93 16.87 21.44
N ILE A 75 -7.53 18.12 21.68
CA ILE A 75 -6.25 18.66 21.17
C ILE A 75 -5.05 17.83 21.65
N THR A 76 -5.13 17.31 22.87
CA THR A 76 -4.15 16.40 23.45
C THR A 76 -3.99 15.14 22.59
N GLU A 77 -5.10 14.56 22.14
CA GLU A 77 -5.12 13.39 21.28
C GLU A 77 -4.61 13.71 19.88
N VAL A 78 -4.94 14.88 19.33
CA VAL A 78 -4.40 15.32 18.04
C VAL A 78 -2.88 15.43 18.09
N ALA A 79 -2.31 15.93 19.19
CA ALA A 79 -0.87 16.01 19.36
C ALA A 79 -0.21 14.61 19.27
N PHE A 80 -0.70 13.65 20.06
CA PHE A 80 -0.17 12.28 20.06
C PHE A 80 -0.41 11.57 18.73
N ALA A 81 -1.60 11.68 18.15
CA ALA A 81 -1.97 11.07 16.88
C ALA A 81 -1.14 11.62 15.70
N SER A 82 -0.67 12.86 15.82
CA SER A 82 0.22 13.50 14.85
C SER A 82 1.70 13.16 15.08
N GLY A 83 2.03 12.30 16.05
CA GLY A 83 3.38 11.83 16.33
C GLY A 83 4.20 12.71 17.26
N PHE A 84 3.57 13.62 18.02
CA PHE A 84 4.25 14.34 19.10
C PHE A 84 4.21 13.54 20.39
N SER A 85 5.35 13.38 21.06
CA SER A 85 5.43 12.74 22.38
C SER A 85 5.11 13.69 23.55
N SER A 86 4.99 14.99 23.27
CA SER A 86 4.75 16.04 24.28
C SER A 86 3.81 17.11 23.74
N ILE A 87 2.75 17.39 24.50
CA ILE A 87 1.79 18.46 24.21
C ILE A 87 2.47 19.83 24.27
N ARG A 88 3.43 20.01 25.19
CA ARG A 88 4.22 21.25 25.28
C ARG A 88 4.98 21.50 23.97
N ARG A 89 5.72 20.49 23.50
CA ARG A 89 6.47 20.58 22.24
C ARG A 89 5.54 20.80 21.05
N PHE A 90 4.38 20.15 21.04
CA PHE A 90 3.34 20.35 20.02
C PHE A 90 2.87 21.81 19.94
N ASN A 91 2.50 22.39 21.08
CA ASN A 91 2.05 23.78 21.16
C ASN A 91 3.17 24.76 20.76
N GLU A 92 4.40 24.54 21.24
CA GLU A 92 5.57 25.35 20.87
C GLU A 92 5.79 25.35 19.34
N VAL A 93 5.75 24.18 18.72
CA VAL A 93 5.96 24.05 17.27
C VAL A 93 4.80 24.66 16.47
N PHE A 94 3.56 24.53 16.94
CA PHE A 94 2.39 25.19 16.33
C PHE A 94 2.54 26.71 16.35
N GLN A 95 2.90 27.28 17.50
CA GLN A 95 3.07 28.71 17.64
C GLN A 95 4.23 29.21 16.76
N GLN A 96 5.37 28.51 16.76
CA GLN A 96 6.54 28.90 15.98
C GLN A 96 6.30 28.86 14.47
N GLN A 97 5.58 27.85 13.97
CA GLN A 97 5.47 27.59 12.52
C GLN A 97 4.18 28.12 11.90
N LEU A 98 3.07 28.11 12.64
CA LEU A 98 1.74 28.53 12.15
C LEU A 98 1.26 29.84 12.77
N GLN A 99 1.97 30.40 13.76
CA GLN A 99 1.59 31.63 14.49
C GLN A 99 0.17 31.60 15.07
N LEU A 100 -0.35 30.39 15.28
CA LEU A 100 -1.69 30.12 15.80
C LEU A 100 -1.59 28.98 16.81
N SER A 101 -2.37 29.08 17.89
CA SER A 101 -2.56 27.95 18.79
C SER A 101 -3.50 26.90 18.18
N PRO A 102 -3.34 25.61 18.52
CA PRO A 102 -4.26 24.55 18.11
C PRO A 102 -5.74 24.86 18.42
N THR A 103 -6.01 25.50 19.56
CA THR A 103 -7.35 25.91 19.98
C THR A 103 -7.94 27.00 19.10
N GLN A 104 -7.15 28.01 18.73
CA GLN A 104 -7.57 29.06 17.80
C GLN A 104 -7.87 28.47 16.42
N LEU A 105 -7.02 27.56 15.94
CA LEU A 105 -7.22 26.87 14.68
C LEU A 105 -8.53 26.06 14.68
N ARG A 106 -8.84 25.36 15.77
CA ARG A 106 -10.10 24.61 15.93
C ARG A 106 -11.33 25.52 15.98
N ARG A 107 -11.30 26.65 16.70
CA ARG A 107 -12.44 27.57 16.77
C ARG A 107 -12.83 28.11 15.39
N ASN A 108 -11.88 28.20 14.47
CA ASN A 108 -12.11 28.64 13.10
C ASN A 108 -12.65 27.53 12.18
N ALA A 109 -12.57 26.27 12.59
CA ALA A 109 -13.13 25.14 11.86
C ALA A 109 -14.60 24.95 12.28
N ARG A 110 -15.54 25.22 11.37
CA ARG A 110 -16.95 24.82 11.54
C ARG A 110 -17.03 23.30 11.51
N VAL A 111 -16.90 22.66 12.67
CA VAL A 111 -17.20 21.23 12.82
C VAL A 111 -18.72 21.13 12.93
N ASP A 112 -19.37 20.44 11.99
CA ASP A 112 -20.79 20.13 12.06
C ASP A 112 -21.12 19.50 13.43
N GLU A 113 -21.98 20.16 14.21
CA GLU A 113 -22.34 19.71 15.57
C GLU A 113 -23.04 18.33 15.58
N ARG A 114 -23.49 17.84 14.41
CA ARG A 114 -24.01 16.48 14.23
C ARG A 114 -22.97 15.37 14.47
N SER A 115 -21.67 15.69 14.42
CA SER A 115 -20.57 14.74 14.72
C SER A 115 -20.19 14.67 16.21
N ARG A 116 -20.95 15.30 17.12
CA ARG A 116 -20.67 15.21 18.58
C ARG A 116 -21.02 13.85 19.19
N ASN A 117 -21.82 13.05 18.51
CA ASN A 117 -22.03 11.63 18.85
C ASN A 117 -21.35 10.78 17.77
N LEU A 118 -20.17 10.21 18.08
CA LEU A 118 -19.73 8.86 17.69
C LEU A 118 -18.28 8.70 18.17
N ASP A 119 -18.10 8.14 19.36
CA ASP A 119 -16.79 7.77 19.93
C ASP A 119 -16.01 6.69 19.13
N ALA A 120 -16.48 6.28 17.94
CA ALA A 120 -15.98 5.08 17.28
C ALA A 120 -15.22 5.29 15.94
N SER A 121 -15.27 6.48 15.31
CA SER A 121 -14.68 6.66 13.96
C SER A 121 -13.99 8.00 13.72
N LEU A 122 -12.91 7.98 12.93
CA LEU A 122 -12.11 9.14 12.52
C LEU A 122 -12.19 9.31 11.00
N SER A 123 -12.75 10.43 10.55
CA SER A 123 -12.80 10.78 9.13
C SER A 123 -11.77 11.86 8.79
N PHE A 124 -11.01 11.65 7.73
CA PHE A 124 -10.06 12.62 7.22
C PHE A 124 -9.82 12.44 5.71
N TYR A 125 -9.22 13.44 5.07
CA TYR A 125 -8.91 13.41 3.64
C TYR A 125 -7.42 13.20 3.39
N LEU A 126 -7.11 12.36 2.42
CA LEU A 126 -5.75 12.14 1.91
C LEU A 126 -5.68 12.55 0.44
N SER A 127 -4.86 13.55 0.13
CA SER A 127 -4.58 13.91 -1.27
C SER A 127 -3.74 12.85 -1.96
N TYR A 128 -3.94 12.69 -3.27
CA TYR A 128 -3.09 11.91 -4.16
C TYR A 128 -2.54 12.78 -5.29
N ARG A 129 -1.43 12.36 -5.92
CA ARG A 129 -0.90 13.01 -7.12
C ARG A 129 -1.63 12.50 -8.37
N PRO A 130 -2.35 13.30 -9.15
CA PRO A 130 -2.95 12.83 -10.40
C PRO A 130 -1.89 12.53 -11.49
N PRO A 131 -2.17 11.66 -12.47
CA PRO A 131 -3.39 10.88 -12.63
C PRO A 131 -3.45 9.65 -11.69
N LEU A 132 -4.66 9.27 -11.29
CA LEU A 132 -4.95 8.04 -10.53
C LEU A 132 -6.14 7.35 -11.20
N ASP A 133 -5.94 6.15 -11.73
CA ASP A 133 -7.04 5.32 -12.18
C ASP A 133 -7.60 4.53 -10.98
N TRP A 134 -8.54 5.17 -10.27
CA TRP A 134 -9.16 4.59 -9.09
C TRP A 134 -9.93 3.31 -9.42
N MET A 135 -10.65 3.28 -10.54
CA MET A 135 -11.45 2.12 -10.93
C MET A 135 -10.54 0.94 -11.24
N LEU A 136 -9.41 1.18 -11.90
CA LEU A 136 -8.40 0.16 -12.11
C LEU A 136 -7.84 -0.38 -10.77
N LEU A 137 -7.49 0.52 -9.85
CA LEU A 137 -6.99 0.15 -8.52
C LEU A 137 -8.00 -0.71 -7.75
N ILE A 138 -9.27 -0.30 -7.71
CA ILE A 138 -10.32 -1.04 -7.00
C ILE A 138 -10.66 -2.36 -7.70
N SER A 139 -10.69 -2.40 -9.02
CA SER A 139 -10.92 -3.65 -9.77
C SER A 139 -9.84 -4.70 -9.46
N PHE A 140 -8.60 -4.26 -9.20
CA PHE A 140 -7.52 -5.14 -8.78
C PHE A 140 -7.82 -5.80 -7.42
N TYR A 141 -8.31 -5.00 -6.45
CA TYR A 141 -8.71 -5.47 -5.13
C TYR A 141 -9.95 -6.35 -5.17
N GLN A 142 -10.97 -6.00 -5.96
CA GLN A 142 -12.21 -6.77 -6.11
C GLN A 142 -11.95 -8.22 -6.52
N LYS A 143 -11.04 -8.44 -7.48
CA LYS A 143 -10.63 -9.78 -7.92
C LYS A 143 -9.91 -10.59 -6.83
N ARG A 144 -9.57 -9.98 -5.69
CA ARG A 144 -8.71 -10.55 -4.63
C ARG A 144 -9.25 -10.36 -3.22
N LEU A 145 -10.53 -10.02 -3.09
CA LEU A 145 -11.18 -9.82 -1.80
C LEU A 145 -11.10 -11.06 -0.93
N VAL A 146 -10.98 -10.79 0.36
CA VAL A 146 -11.01 -11.81 1.42
C VAL A 146 -12.23 -11.53 2.29
N GLU A 147 -13.15 -12.48 2.29
CA GLU A 147 -14.41 -12.43 3.02
C GLU A 147 -14.19 -12.20 4.52
N GLY A 148 -15.03 -11.34 5.10
CA GLY A 148 -14.90 -10.89 6.49
C GLY A 148 -13.71 -9.96 6.77
N MET A 149 -12.79 -9.77 5.83
CA MET A 149 -11.58 -8.95 6.01
C MET A 149 -11.54 -7.73 5.07
N GLU A 150 -11.98 -7.86 3.83
CA GLU A 150 -11.92 -6.84 2.79
C GLU A 150 -13.27 -6.73 2.06
N TRP A 151 -13.67 -5.54 1.65
CA TRP A 151 -14.92 -5.32 0.92
C TRP A 151 -14.83 -4.12 -0.03
N THR A 152 -15.75 -4.08 -0.99
CA THR A 152 -16.04 -2.88 -1.77
C THR A 152 -17.49 -2.48 -1.55
N PHE A 153 -17.78 -1.18 -1.59
CA PHE A 153 -19.11 -0.66 -1.30
C PHE A 153 -19.42 0.56 -2.17
N CYS A 154 -20.71 0.86 -2.36
CA CYS A 154 -21.17 2.08 -3.02
C CYS A 154 -21.97 2.91 -2.00
N PRO A 155 -21.54 4.14 -1.67
CA PRO A 155 -22.16 4.92 -0.59
C PRO A 155 -23.62 5.33 -0.89
N ASN A 156 -24.07 5.28 -2.15
CA ASN A 156 -25.40 5.75 -2.54
C ASN A 156 -26.47 4.64 -2.66
N ARG A 157 -26.12 3.37 -2.51
CA ARG A 157 -27.10 2.26 -2.66
C ARG A 157 -28.02 2.10 -1.45
N GLU A 158 -27.53 2.29 -0.23
CA GLU A 158 -28.32 2.08 1.00
C GLU A 158 -29.49 3.06 1.15
N GLN A 159 -29.42 4.26 0.57
CA GLN A 159 -30.54 5.23 0.61
C GLN A 159 -31.68 4.91 -0.36
N SER A 160 -31.41 4.11 -1.40
CA SER A 160 -32.40 3.75 -2.42
C SER A 160 -33.29 2.59 -1.95
N GLU A 161 -32.74 1.65 -1.17
CA GLU A 161 -33.51 0.50 -0.66
C GLU A 161 -34.41 0.86 0.54
N ALA A 162 -34.03 1.85 1.37
CA ALA A 162 -34.83 2.30 2.51
C ALA A 162 -36.06 3.17 2.13
N LYS A 163 -36.14 3.65 0.88
CA LYS A 163 -37.31 4.35 0.35
C LYS A 163 -37.87 3.49 -0.78
N GLY A 164 -38.79 2.58 -0.47
CA GLY A 164 -39.45 1.65 -1.41
C GLY A 164 -40.15 2.31 -2.60
N ARG A 165 -39.41 2.96 -3.48
CA ARG A 165 -39.85 3.52 -4.75
C ARG A 165 -39.38 2.59 -5.84
N GLN A 166 -40.24 1.63 -6.14
CA GLN A 166 -40.29 0.99 -7.44
C GLN A 166 -40.60 2.07 -8.49
N ASN A 167 -39.56 2.70 -9.03
CA ASN A 167 -39.60 3.34 -10.35
C ASN A 167 -38.19 3.25 -10.91
N HIS A 168 -37.93 2.14 -11.59
CA HIS A 168 -36.73 1.91 -12.38
C HIS A 168 -36.80 2.78 -13.64
N GLU A 169 -36.45 4.07 -13.51
CA GLU A 169 -35.79 4.75 -14.62
C GLU A 169 -34.30 4.44 -14.49
N TYR A 170 -33.78 3.67 -15.45
CA TYR A 170 -32.38 3.35 -15.63
C TYR A 170 -31.57 4.64 -15.82
N ARG A 171 -31.24 5.30 -14.71
CA ARG A 171 -30.34 6.45 -14.69
C ARG A 171 -28.92 5.90 -14.69
N ASP A 172 -28.38 5.77 -15.90
CA ASP A 172 -26.96 5.64 -16.23
C ASP A 172 -26.09 4.93 -15.17
N SER A 173 -26.00 3.60 -15.26
CA SER A 173 -25.22 2.70 -14.39
C SER A 173 -23.70 2.87 -14.49
N SER A 174 -23.21 4.00 -15.02
CA SER A 174 -21.82 4.26 -15.40
C SER A 174 -21.03 5.07 -14.37
N SER A 175 -21.68 5.60 -13.32
CA SER A 175 -21.07 6.60 -12.42
C SER A 175 -21.06 6.22 -10.93
N GLU A 176 -21.33 4.96 -10.58
CA GLU A 176 -21.19 4.51 -9.19
C GLU A 176 -19.71 4.28 -8.85
N VAL A 177 -19.11 5.28 -8.21
CA VAL A 177 -17.75 5.21 -7.70
C VAL A 177 -17.71 4.25 -6.50
N LEU A 178 -16.94 3.17 -6.65
CA LEU A 178 -16.77 2.17 -5.60
C LEU A 178 -15.74 2.62 -4.56
N GLY A 179 -16.08 2.43 -3.28
CA GLY A 179 -15.16 2.48 -2.17
C GLY A 179 -14.51 1.13 -1.88
N TYR A 180 -13.43 1.15 -1.11
CA TYR A 180 -12.75 -0.04 -0.61
C TYR A 180 -12.63 0.05 0.91
N GLY A 181 -12.84 -1.08 1.58
CA GLY A 181 -12.63 -1.18 3.01
C GLY A 181 -11.89 -2.46 3.36
N ARG A 182 -11.13 -2.39 4.46
CA ARG A 182 -10.52 -3.59 5.04
C ARG A 182 -10.29 -3.44 6.53
N SER A 183 -10.27 -4.57 7.22
CA SER A 183 -9.70 -4.68 8.55
C SER A 183 -8.17 -4.68 8.49
N PHE A 184 -7.56 -4.34 9.63
CA PHE A 184 -6.12 -4.30 9.76
C PHE A 184 -5.66 -4.52 11.20
N SER A 185 -4.41 -4.97 11.33
CA SER A 185 -3.71 -5.03 12.62
C SER A 185 -2.28 -4.56 12.49
N THR A 186 -1.79 -3.89 13.51
CA THR A 186 -0.40 -3.54 13.74
C THR A 186 -0.01 -4.04 15.14
N GLN A 187 1.24 -3.81 15.57
CA GLN A 187 1.64 -4.10 16.95
C GLN A 187 0.89 -3.25 17.96
N GLU A 188 0.48 -2.04 17.57
CA GLU A 188 -0.06 -1.05 18.49
C GLU A 188 -1.55 -0.82 18.32
N ALA A 189 -2.15 -1.15 17.17
CA ALA A 189 -3.54 -0.85 16.86
C ALA A 189 -4.14 -1.86 15.89
N SER A 190 -5.42 -2.18 16.10
CA SER A 190 -6.26 -2.94 15.18
C SER A 190 -7.58 -2.22 14.94
N GLY A 191 -8.24 -2.53 13.83
CA GLY A 191 -9.45 -1.83 13.42
C GLY A 191 -9.81 -2.13 11.98
N TYR A 192 -10.59 -1.24 11.38
CA TYR A 192 -10.81 -1.22 9.94
C TYR A 192 -10.86 0.21 9.42
N PHE A 193 -10.65 0.36 8.11
CA PHE A 193 -10.87 1.63 7.45
C PHE A 193 -11.66 1.42 6.17
N GLU A 194 -12.32 2.49 5.74
CA GLU A 194 -13.02 2.61 4.48
C GLU A 194 -12.49 3.82 3.72
N VAL A 195 -12.30 3.68 2.42
CA VAL A 195 -11.81 4.74 1.53
C VAL A 195 -12.76 4.95 0.37
N LEU A 196 -13.07 6.22 0.11
CA LEU A 196 -13.88 6.69 -1.01
C LEU A 196 -13.12 7.79 -1.75
N PRO A 197 -13.02 7.74 -3.09
CA PRO A 197 -12.34 8.80 -3.82
C PRO A 197 -13.27 9.99 -4.03
N ILE A 198 -12.66 11.16 -4.12
CA ILE A 198 -13.28 12.41 -4.54
C ILE A 198 -12.44 12.91 -5.71
N LEU A 199 -12.76 12.37 -6.89
CA LEU A 199 -11.93 12.51 -8.09
C LEU A 199 -11.77 13.97 -8.53
N SER A 200 -12.82 14.79 -8.35
CA SER A 200 -12.81 16.23 -8.65
C SER A 200 -11.80 17.04 -7.82
N GLU A 201 -11.37 16.51 -6.67
CA GLU A 201 -10.50 17.19 -5.72
C GLU A 201 -9.16 16.50 -5.51
N ASN A 202 -8.85 15.47 -6.31
CA ASN A 202 -7.62 14.68 -6.19
C ASN A 202 -7.34 14.17 -4.76
N ARG A 203 -8.38 13.72 -4.06
CA ARG A 203 -8.28 13.22 -2.69
C ARG A 203 -9.16 12.00 -2.46
N VAL A 204 -8.85 11.23 -1.42
CA VAL A 204 -9.72 10.18 -0.90
C VAL A 204 -10.18 10.55 0.51
N LYS A 205 -11.46 10.32 0.81
CA LYS A 205 -11.98 10.33 2.17
C LYS A 205 -11.66 8.98 2.81
N VAL A 206 -10.99 9.00 3.94
CA VAL A 206 -10.74 7.83 4.78
C VAL A 206 -11.61 7.93 6.01
N THR A 207 -12.31 6.86 6.35
CA THR A 207 -13.02 6.71 7.62
C THR A 207 -12.43 5.51 8.35
N LEU A 208 -11.81 5.77 9.50
CA LEU A 208 -11.05 4.80 10.29
C LEU A 208 -11.80 4.48 11.58
N TYR A 209 -11.94 3.20 11.88
CA TYR A 209 -12.57 2.68 13.09
C TYR A 209 -11.53 1.82 13.82
N LEU A 210 -11.32 2.07 15.11
CA LEU A 210 -10.30 1.38 15.91
C LEU A 210 -10.96 0.47 16.94
N ALA A 211 -10.42 -0.73 17.12
CA ALA A 211 -10.90 -1.70 18.12
C ALA A 211 -10.54 -1.26 19.55
N GLU A 212 -9.39 -0.62 19.72
CA GLU A 212 -8.90 -0.04 20.98
C GLU A 212 -8.40 1.39 20.71
N HIS A 213 -8.26 2.23 21.75
CA HIS A 213 -7.83 3.63 21.63
C HIS A 213 -6.34 3.92 21.90
N PRO A 214 -5.33 3.20 21.39
CA PRO A 214 -3.96 3.69 21.38
C PRO A 214 -3.80 4.73 20.27
N ARG A 215 -4.27 5.95 20.55
CA ARG A 215 -4.32 7.08 19.61
C ARG A 215 -2.93 7.55 19.15
N ALA A 216 -1.86 7.11 19.83
CA ALA A 216 -0.47 7.31 19.44
C ALA A 216 -0.10 6.65 18.09
N SER A 217 -0.91 5.72 17.59
CA SER A 217 -0.60 4.90 16.41
C SER A 217 -1.28 5.37 15.11
N LEU A 218 -1.92 6.55 15.12
CA LEU A 218 -2.68 7.05 13.96
C LEU A 218 -1.77 7.39 12.76
N MET A 219 -0.69 8.15 12.96
CA MET A 219 0.20 8.54 11.86
C MET A 219 0.82 7.32 11.13
N PRO A 220 1.31 6.26 11.81
CA PRO A 220 1.71 5.02 11.15
C PRO A 220 0.60 4.37 10.32
N VAL A 221 -0.63 4.27 10.85
CA VAL A 221 -1.79 3.71 10.15
C VAL A 221 -2.12 4.55 8.91
N ILE A 222 -2.18 5.88 9.03
CA ILE A 222 -2.44 6.80 7.91
C ILE A 222 -1.39 6.64 6.82
N ASN A 223 -0.10 6.65 7.18
CA ASN A 223 0.99 6.47 6.23
C ASN A 223 0.90 5.11 5.54
N LYS A 224 0.45 4.08 6.26
CA LYS A 224 0.27 2.75 5.68
C LYS A 224 -0.90 2.69 4.71
N ILE A 225 -2.01 3.37 5.00
CA ILE A 225 -3.14 3.53 4.05
C ILE A 225 -2.67 4.30 2.79
N ARG A 226 -1.89 5.37 2.94
CA ARG A 226 -1.30 6.11 1.80
C ARG A 226 -0.46 5.20 0.90
N ARG A 227 0.39 4.35 1.50
CA ARG A 227 1.24 3.40 0.77
C ARG A 227 0.45 2.23 0.18
N LEU A 228 -0.57 1.74 0.88
CA LEU A 228 -1.46 0.68 0.40
C LEU A 228 -2.17 1.08 -0.90
N LEU A 229 -2.57 2.34 -1.01
CA LEU A 229 -3.22 2.90 -2.19
C LEU A 229 -2.24 3.62 -3.13
N ASP A 230 -0.95 3.64 -2.77
CA ASP A 230 0.13 4.27 -3.53
C ASP A 230 -0.15 5.74 -3.90
N LEU A 231 -0.78 6.51 -3.01
CA LEU A 231 -1.32 7.85 -3.32
C LEU A 231 -0.26 8.89 -3.71
N ASP A 232 0.99 8.66 -3.30
CA ASP A 232 2.10 9.59 -3.46
C ASP A 232 2.87 9.44 -4.79
N ALA A 233 2.60 8.38 -5.58
CA ALA A 233 3.28 8.14 -6.85
C ALA A 233 3.06 9.28 -7.86
N ASP A 234 4.16 9.78 -8.44
CA ASP A 234 4.15 10.77 -9.52
C ASP A 234 4.08 10.07 -10.88
N MET A 235 2.88 9.63 -11.24
CA MET A 235 2.68 8.79 -12.43
C MET A 235 3.06 9.50 -13.73
N MET A 236 2.97 10.83 -13.81
CA MET A 236 3.44 11.57 -14.98
C MET A 236 4.94 11.39 -15.19
N GLN A 237 5.75 11.54 -14.13
CA GLN A 237 7.21 11.36 -14.22
C GLN A 237 7.57 9.89 -14.47
N ILE A 238 6.92 8.96 -13.77
CA ILE A 238 7.19 7.52 -13.87
C ILE A 238 6.89 7.00 -15.28
N GLU A 239 5.71 7.33 -15.83
CA GLU A 239 5.32 6.94 -17.20
C GLU A 239 6.24 7.54 -18.24
N GLN A 240 6.65 8.80 -18.06
CA GLN A 240 7.58 9.45 -18.98
C GLN A 240 8.95 8.78 -18.96
N ALA A 241 9.47 8.41 -17.78
CA ALA A 241 10.73 7.68 -17.65
C ALA A 241 10.66 6.29 -18.31
N ILE A 242 9.63 5.50 -17.98
CA ILE A 242 9.43 4.15 -18.55
C ILE A 242 9.35 4.19 -20.08
N THR A 243 8.58 5.14 -20.63
CA THR A 243 8.40 5.30 -22.08
C THR A 243 9.72 5.58 -22.79
N ARG A 244 10.56 6.48 -22.22
CA ARG A 244 11.87 6.81 -22.79
C ARG A 244 12.82 5.62 -22.78
N CYS A 245 12.83 4.83 -21.71
CA CYS A 245 13.88 3.84 -21.46
C CYS A 245 13.63 2.48 -22.14
N THR A 246 12.37 2.10 -22.39
CA THR A 246 12.05 0.73 -22.84
C THR A 246 11.59 0.63 -24.28
N GLY A 247 11.22 1.76 -24.90
CA GLY A 247 10.53 1.77 -26.19
C GLY A 247 9.18 1.04 -26.16
N LEU A 248 8.66 0.68 -24.97
CA LEU A 248 7.31 0.15 -24.79
C LEU A 248 6.32 1.21 -25.24
N GLN A 249 5.93 1.16 -26.52
CA GLN A 249 4.96 2.09 -27.07
C GLN A 249 3.61 1.89 -26.35
N LYS A 250 2.95 3.01 -26.06
CA LYS A 250 1.57 3.06 -25.55
C LYS A 250 0.69 2.06 -26.33
N PRO A 251 -0.23 1.33 -25.66
CA PRO A 251 -1.06 1.91 -24.62
C PRO A 251 -0.80 1.30 -23.23
N PHE A 252 -0.15 2.08 -22.36
CA PHE A 252 -0.33 1.91 -20.93
C PHE A 252 -1.47 2.80 -20.46
N ILE A 253 -2.29 2.30 -19.54
CA ILE A 253 -3.32 3.10 -18.91
C ILE A 253 -2.65 4.13 -18.01
N PRO A 254 -2.94 5.43 -18.17
CA PRO A 254 -2.42 6.46 -17.29
C PRO A 254 -2.88 6.27 -15.84
N GLY A 255 -2.00 6.51 -14.88
CA GLY A 255 -2.38 6.52 -13.47
C GLY A 255 -2.49 5.14 -12.80
N VAL A 256 -1.90 4.11 -13.41
CA VAL A 256 -1.70 2.79 -12.79
C VAL A 256 -0.94 2.93 -11.47
N ARG A 257 -1.40 2.25 -10.42
CA ARG A 257 -0.75 2.22 -9.10
C ARG A 257 -0.25 0.83 -8.75
N ILE A 258 0.58 0.75 -7.72
CA ILE A 258 0.92 -0.52 -7.07
C ILE A 258 -0.11 -0.76 -5.96
N PRO A 259 -1.08 -1.68 -6.14
CA PRO A 259 -2.01 -2.01 -5.07
C PRO A 259 -1.22 -2.72 -3.97
N GLY A 260 -1.20 -2.20 -2.76
CA GLY A 260 -0.45 -2.78 -1.66
C GLY A 260 -1.14 -4.00 -1.04
N VAL A 261 -0.49 -4.51 0.01
CA VAL A 261 -1.04 -5.47 0.98
C VAL A 261 -0.69 -4.96 2.38
N TRP A 262 -1.55 -5.19 3.37
CA TRP A 262 -1.35 -4.59 4.69
C TRP A 262 -0.07 -5.08 5.38
N SER A 263 0.41 -6.29 5.15
CA SER A 263 1.70 -6.70 5.70
C SER A 263 2.51 -7.50 4.69
N VAL A 264 3.84 -7.48 4.87
CA VAL A 264 4.76 -8.31 4.09
C VAL A 264 4.43 -9.78 4.29
N PHE A 265 4.13 -10.19 5.52
CA PHE A 265 3.72 -11.57 5.83
C PHE A 265 2.46 -11.99 5.08
N GLU A 266 1.42 -11.14 5.08
CA GLU A 266 0.22 -11.36 4.29
C GLU A 266 0.54 -11.46 2.79
N ALA A 267 1.42 -10.60 2.26
CA ALA A 267 1.85 -10.67 0.86
C ALA A 267 2.59 -11.98 0.55
N GLY A 268 3.45 -12.45 1.45
CA GLY A 268 4.14 -13.74 1.33
C GLY A 268 3.17 -14.93 1.35
N CYS A 269 2.19 -14.93 2.25
CA CYS A 269 1.15 -15.96 2.31
C CYS A 269 0.31 -15.98 1.02
N ARG A 270 -0.13 -14.82 0.54
CA ARG A 270 -0.86 -14.69 -0.74
C ARG A 270 -0.02 -15.19 -1.91
N ALA A 271 1.28 -14.90 -1.93
CA ALA A 271 2.19 -15.37 -2.96
C ALA A 271 2.36 -16.89 -2.96
N ILE A 272 2.60 -17.50 -1.79
CA ILE A 272 2.73 -18.96 -1.66
C ILE A 272 1.43 -19.67 -2.08
N LEU A 273 0.29 -19.19 -1.61
CA LEU A 273 -1.02 -19.73 -1.98
C LEU A 273 -1.31 -19.58 -3.48
N GLY A 274 -0.79 -18.54 -4.11
CA GLY A 274 -0.92 -18.29 -5.55
C GLY A 274 0.10 -19.00 -6.43
N GLN A 275 1.04 -19.78 -5.88
CA GLN A 275 2.03 -20.50 -6.68
C GLN A 275 1.33 -21.52 -7.61
N GLN A 276 1.66 -21.49 -8.90
CA GLN A 276 1.23 -22.48 -9.89
C GLN A 276 -0.31 -22.68 -10.00
N VAL A 277 -1.10 -21.69 -9.60
CA VAL A 277 -2.57 -21.73 -9.68
C VAL A 277 -3.10 -20.43 -10.26
N SER A 278 -4.38 -20.41 -10.67
CA SER A 278 -5.03 -19.18 -11.13
C SER A 278 -5.23 -18.19 -9.97
N VAL A 279 -5.54 -16.93 -10.30
CA VAL A 279 -5.85 -15.89 -9.30
C VAL A 279 -7.10 -16.29 -8.50
N GLU A 280 -8.12 -16.81 -9.15
CA GLU A 280 -9.38 -17.24 -8.53
C GLU A 280 -9.13 -18.35 -7.51
N GLN A 281 -8.32 -19.35 -7.87
CA GLN A 281 -7.95 -20.44 -6.97
C GLN A 281 -7.08 -19.94 -5.81
N ALA A 282 -6.13 -19.03 -6.05
CA ALA A 282 -5.33 -18.42 -5.00
C ALA A 282 -6.22 -17.67 -3.99
N VAL A 283 -7.19 -16.90 -4.48
CA VAL A 283 -8.13 -16.14 -3.65
C VAL A 283 -9.01 -17.07 -2.83
N LYS A 284 -9.49 -18.17 -3.41
CA LYS A 284 -10.21 -19.21 -2.67
C LYS A 284 -9.39 -19.76 -1.49
N LEU A 285 -8.11 -20.06 -1.71
CA LEU A 285 -7.23 -20.55 -0.66
C LEU A 285 -6.97 -19.51 0.44
N VAL A 286 -6.80 -18.23 0.07
CA VAL A 286 -6.64 -17.14 1.04
C VAL A 286 -7.92 -16.98 1.88
N ASN A 287 -9.09 -17.09 1.27
CA ASN A 287 -10.37 -17.04 1.98
C ASN A 287 -10.49 -18.20 2.98
N ILE A 288 -10.14 -19.43 2.60
CA ILE A 288 -10.12 -20.57 3.53
C ILE A 288 -9.14 -20.33 4.69
N LEU A 289 -7.94 -19.80 4.40
CA LEU A 289 -6.93 -19.48 5.40
C LEU A 289 -7.44 -18.46 6.43
N VAL A 290 -8.03 -17.36 5.97
CA VAL A 290 -8.57 -16.31 6.86
C VAL A 290 -9.83 -16.76 7.56
N GLU A 291 -10.67 -17.56 6.91
CA GLU A 291 -11.86 -18.15 7.54
C GLU A 291 -11.47 -18.97 8.76
N ARG A 292 -10.46 -19.86 8.60
CA ARG A 292 -10.04 -20.82 9.62
C ARG A 292 -9.11 -20.26 10.69
N TYR A 293 -8.19 -19.36 10.32
CA TYR A 293 -7.14 -18.87 11.21
C TYR A 293 -7.16 -17.35 11.43
N GLY A 294 -8.05 -16.63 10.78
CA GLY A 294 -8.22 -15.19 11.02
C GLY A 294 -8.62 -14.93 12.47
N GLN A 295 -8.17 -13.81 13.05
CA GLN A 295 -8.63 -13.41 14.38
C GLN A 295 -9.95 -12.66 14.23
N PRO A 296 -11.06 -13.14 14.83
CA PRO A 296 -12.29 -12.37 14.87
C PRO A 296 -12.08 -11.13 15.74
N ILE A 297 -12.57 -9.99 15.26
CA ILE A 297 -12.65 -8.74 16.03
C ILE A 297 -14.02 -8.13 15.82
N GLU A 298 -14.50 -7.42 16.85
CA GLU A 298 -15.69 -6.60 16.76
C GLU A 298 -15.28 -5.14 16.91
N VAL A 299 -15.65 -4.32 15.93
CA VAL A 299 -15.36 -2.89 15.96
C VAL A 299 -16.63 -2.15 15.60
N ASN A 300 -17.12 -1.32 16.52
CA ASN A 300 -18.34 -0.54 16.33
C ASN A 300 -19.56 -1.40 15.92
N GLY A 301 -19.74 -2.56 16.57
CA GLY A 301 -20.82 -3.51 16.27
C GLY A 301 -20.66 -4.32 14.98
N ARG A 302 -19.57 -4.11 14.22
CA ARG A 302 -19.26 -4.87 13.01
C ARG A 302 -18.31 -6.02 13.32
N GLN A 303 -18.76 -7.24 13.03
CA GLN A 303 -17.92 -8.45 13.09
C GLN A 303 -16.99 -8.50 11.87
N LEU A 304 -15.70 -8.65 12.13
CA LEU A 304 -14.63 -8.65 11.13
C LEU A 304 -13.62 -9.74 11.43
N LYS A 305 -12.79 -10.07 10.45
CA LYS A 305 -11.62 -10.93 10.62
C LYS A 305 -10.35 -10.15 10.32
N LEU A 306 -9.34 -10.32 11.17
CA LEU A 306 -7.97 -9.93 10.88
C LEU A 306 -7.23 -11.08 10.18
N PHE A 307 -6.25 -10.72 9.35
CA PHE A 307 -5.36 -11.72 8.75
C PHE A 307 -4.64 -12.53 9.85
N PRO A 308 -4.44 -13.86 9.69
CA PRO A 308 -3.76 -14.69 10.67
C PRO A 308 -2.37 -14.15 11.06
N SER A 309 -2.03 -14.20 12.35
CA SER A 309 -0.69 -13.82 12.80
C SER A 309 0.36 -14.89 12.43
N PRO A 310 1.65 -14.50 12.29
CA PRO A 310 2.72 -15.47 12.09
C PRO A 310 2.74 -16.57 13.15
N HIS A 311 2.60 -16.22 14.43
CA HIS A 311 2.56 -17.19 15.53
C HIS A 311 1.41 -18.19 15.40
N ARG A 312 0.25 -17.77 14.90
CA ARG A 312 -0.89 -18.69 14.71
C ARG A 312 -0.63 -19.67 13.57
N LEU A 313 -0.14 -19.18 12.43
CA LEU A 313 0.12 -20.04 11.27
C LEU A 313 1.31 -20.98 11.48
N ALA A 314 2.30 -20.59 12.29
CA ALA A 314 3.43 -21.45 12.67
C ALA A 314 2.98 -22.72 13.42
N ASN A 315 1.81 -22.69 14.05
CA ASN A 315 1.24 -23.79 14.83
C ASN A 315 0.02 -24.46 14.15
N ALA A 316 -0.24 -24.14 12.88
CA ALA A 316 -1.41 -24.65 12.15
C ALA A 316 -1.09 -25.94 11.37
N THR A 317 -2.10 -26.79 11.13
CA THR A 317 -1.97 -27.99 10.27
C THR A 317 -2.19 -27.67 8.79
N LEU A 318 -3.02 -26.66 8.48
CA LEU A 318 -3.35 -26.19 7.13
C LEU A 318 -4.02 -27.25 6.22
N GLU A 319 -4.65 -28.28 6.80
CA GLU A 319 -5.20 -29.41 6.03
C GLU A 319 -6.35 -29.02 5.10
N GLU A 320 -7.22 -28.12 5.56
CA GLU A 320 -8.37 -27.60 4.84
C GLU A 320 -8.04 -26.86 3.53
N LEU A 321 -6.78 -26.44 3.35
CA LEU A 321 -6.34 -25.78 2.11
C LEU A 321 -6.27 -26.75 0.92
N LYS A 322 -6.31 -28.07 1.14
CA LYS A 322 -6.34 -29.09 0.08
C LYS A 322 -5.31 -28.85 -1.03
N MET A 323 -4.07 -28.58 -0.63
CA MET A 323 -2.95 -28.28 -1.52
C MET A 323 -1.75 -29.18 -1.21
N PRO A 324 -0.72 -29.24 -2.08
CA PRO A 324 0.44 -30.11 -1.86
C PRO A 324 1.12 -29.88 -0.51
N GLN A 325 1.60 -30.95 0.13
CA GLN A 325 2.25 -30.88 1.46
C GLN A 325 3.39 -29.87 1.48
N ALA A 326 4.25 -29.87 0.44
CA ALA A 326 5.38 -28.95 0.35
C ALA A 326 4.96 -27.46 0.41
N ARG A 327 3.75 -27.12 -0.07
CA ARG A 327 3.23 -25.75 -0.01
C ARG A 327 2.69 -25.40 1.38
N ARG A 328 2.09 -26.37 2.08
CA ARG A 328 1.73 -26.23 3.51
C ARG A 328 2.98 -26.01 4.35
N ASP A 329 3.99 -26.84 4.16
CA ASP A 329 5.26 -26.75 4.86
C ASP A 329 5.93 -25.38 4.63
N ALA A 330 5.89 -24.85 3.39
CA ALA A 330 6.44 -23.54 3.07
C ALA A 330 5.71 -22.39 3.81
N LEU A 331 4.38 -22.46 3.94
CA LEU A 331 3.62 -21.47 4.73
C LEU A 331 3.95 -21.53 6.21
N ILE A 332 4.00 -22.74 6.79
CA ILE A 332 4.35 -22.94 8.20
C ILE A 332 5.78 -22.44 8.44
N ALA A 333 6.73 -22.80 7.58
CA ALA A 333 8.12 -22.37 7.71
C ALA A 333 8.28 -20.85 7.56
N LEU A 334 7.54 -20.21 6.64
CA LEU A 334 7.49 -18.74 6.55
C LEU A 334 6.94 -18.13 7.85
N ALA A 335 5.83 -18.66 8.35
CA ALA A 335 5.17 -18.18 9.56
C ALA A 335 6.09 -18.31 10.78
N THR A 336 6.78 -19.44 10.92
CA THR A 336 7.78 -19.65 11.98
C THR A 336 8.94 -18.66 11.87
N LYS A 337 9.49 -18.46 10.67
CA LYS A 337 10.60 -17.51 10.47
C LYS A 337 10.17 -16.08 10.84
N VAL A 338 9.01 -15.62 10.37
CA VAL A 338 8.52 -14.26 10.65
C VAL A 338 8.10 -14.11 12.13
N ALA A 339 7.63 -15.18 12.77
CA ALA A 339 7.33 -15.18 14.20
C ALA A 339 8.59 -15.02 15.07
N LEU A 340 9.70 -15.65 14.68
CA LEU A 340 10.99 -15.58 15.38
C LEU A 340 11.75 -14.28 15.08
N GLU A 341 11.65 -13.80 13.84
CA GLU A 341 12.42 -12.68 13.31
C GLU A 341 11.50 -11.64 12.64
N PRO A 342 10.61 -10.96 13.39
CA PRO A 342 9.57 -10.09 12.83
C PRO A 342 10.11 -8.84 12.10
N ASP A 343 11.34 -8.42 12.42
CA ASP A 343 12.01 -7.28 11.80
C ASP A 343 13.09 -7.70 10.77
N ALA A 344 13.24 -9.00 10.47
CA ALA A 344 14.22 -9.45 9.48
C ALA A 344 13.84 -9.02 8.05
N GLU A 345 14.87 -8.83 7.21
CA GLU A 345 14.66 -8.51 5.81
C GLU A 345 13.96 -9.64 5.06
N VAL A 346 13.11 -9.26 4.11
CA VAL A 346 12.36 -10.20 3.25
C VAL A 346 13.30 -11.05 2.39
N SER A 347 14.48 -10.54 2.06
CA SER A 347 15.55 -11.26 1.34
C SER A 347 15.93 -12.57 2.02
N THR A 348 15.92 -12.60 3.36
CA THR A 348 16.26 -13.79 4.16
C THR A 348 15.28 -14.95 3.95
N TRP A 349 14.08 -14.69 3.42
CA TRP A 349 13.07 -15.73 3.17
C TRP A 349 13.50 -16.72 2.09
N LEU A 350 14.50 -16.39 1.26
CA LEU A 350 15.10 -17.33 0.29
C LEU A 350 15.70 -18.58 0.96
N SER A 351 16.05 -18.51 2.25
CA SER A 351 16.50 -19.66 3.03
C SER A 351 15.38 -20.65 3.38
N VAL A 352 14.12 -20.25 3.22
CA VAL A 352 12.96 -21.07 3.55
C VAL A 352 12.62 -21.99 2.38
N LYS A 353 12.66 -23.31 2.62
CA LYS A 353 12.29 -24.31 1.61
C LYS A 353 10.88 -24.06 1.07
N GLY A 354 10.76 -23.98 -0.26
CA GLY A 354 9.50 -23.69 -0.96
C GLY A 354 9.25 -22.21 -1.25
N ILE A 355 10.14 -21.30 -0.81
CA ILE A 355 10.09 -19.88 -1.13
C ILE A 355 11.19 -19.54 -2.15
N GLY A 356 10.77 -19.24 -3.38
CA GLY A 356 11.67 -18.83 -4.45
C GLY A 356 11.80 -17.30 -4.61
N PRO A 357 12.72 -16.83 -5.47
CA PRO A 357 12.93 -15.41 -5.75
C PRO A 357 11.66 -14.65 -6.16
N TRP A 358 10.77 -15.28 -6.93
CA TRP A 358 9.49 -14.67 -7.32
C TRP A 358 8.60 -14.34 -6.11
N THR A 359 8.56 -15.22 -5.10
CA THR A 359 7.73 -15.02 -3.89
C THR A 359 8.27 -13.86 -3.06
N VAL A 360 9.60 -13.79 -2.89
CA VAL A 360 10.28 -12.69 -2.19
C VAL A 360 10.07 -11.36 -2.92
N ALA A 361 10.26 -11.35 -4.24
CA ALA A 361 10.02 -10.17 -5.06
C ALA A 361 8.56 -9.70 -4.97
N TYR A 362 7.59 -10.61 -5.06
CA TYR A 362 6.18 -10.27 -4.88
C TYR A 362 5.90 -9.65 -3.51
N ALA A 363 6.44 -10.23 -2.43
CA ALA A 363 6.27 -9.70 -1.07
C ALA A 363 6.92 -8.33 -0.88
N ARG A 364 8.09 -8.07 -1.48
CA ARG A 364 8.74 -6.75 -1.52
C ARG A 364 7.89 -5.72 -2.27
N MET A 365 7.45 -6.06 -3.48
CA MET A 365 6.61 -5.17 -4.30
C MET A 365 5.31 -4.80 -3.60
N ARG A 366 4.58 -5.79 -3.08
CA ARG A 366 3.21 -5.62 -2.57
C ARG A 366 3.15 -5.28 -1.09
N GLY A 367 4.04 -5.83 -0.28
CA GLY A 367 4.05 -5.68 1.18
C GLY A 367 4.98 -4.60 1.69
N ASN A 368 6.15 -4.41 1.06
CA ASN A 368 7.06 -3.28 1.36
C ASN A 368 6.79 -2.05 0.49
N PHE A 369 5.90 -2.15 -0.50
CA PHE A 369 5.56 -1.08 -1.43
C PHE A 369 6.82 -0.58 -2.18
N GLU A 370 7.70 -1.50 -2.56
CA GLU A 370 8.93 -1.15 -3.31
C GLU A 370 8.58 -0.81 -4.75
N SER A 371 9.10 0.32 -5.26
CA SER A 371 8.82 0.82 -6.62
C SER A 371 9.60 0.08 -7.71
N ASP A 372 10.68 -0.61 -7.34
CA ASP A 372 11.64 -1.20 -8.28
C ASP A 372 11.75 -2.72 -8.16
N VAL A 373 10.65 -3.42 -8.42
CA VAL A 373 10.62 -4.88 -8.44
C VAL A 373 10.03 -5.35 -9.76
N PHE A 374 10.89 -5.83 -10.66
CA PHE A 374 10.45 -6.42 -11.91
C PHE A 374 10.33 -7.94 -11.81
N LEU A 375 9.11 -8.46 -11.96
CA LEU A 375 8.84 -9.90 -11.87
C LEU A 375 9.16 -10.64 -13.19
N ALA A 376 10.41 -10.59 -13.64
CA ALA A 376 10.84 -11.15 -14.92
C ALA A 376 10.54 -12.66 -15.12
N THR A 377 10.48 -13.42 -14.02
CA THR A 377 10.18 -14.86 -14.07
C THR A 377 8.69 -15.19 -14.13
N ASP A 378 7.82 -14.21 -13.90
CA ASP A 378 6.37 -14.34 -13.90
C ASP A 378 5.84 -14.73 -15.29
N LEU A 379 4.92 -15.69 -15.32
CA LEU A 379 4.40 -16.24 -16.57
C LEU A 379 3.68 -15.18 -17.41
N VAL A 380 2.88 -14.32 -16.77
CA VAL A 380 2.12 -13.28 -17.47
C VAL A 380 3.07 -12.23 -18.02
N ILE A 381 4.08 -11.83 -17.24
CA ILE A 381 5.11 -10.89 -17.70
C ILE A 381 5.86 -11.45 -18.92
N LYS A 382 6.29 -12.72 -18.87
CA LYS A 382 6.92 -13.39 -20.02
C LYS A 382 6.03 -13.41 -21.25
N GLN A 383 4.74 -13.70 -21.10
CA GLN A 383 3.78 -13.70 -22.21
C GLN A 383 3.61 -12.29 -22.81
N GLN A 384 3.53 -11.26 -21.97
CA GLN A 384 3.38 -9.88 -22.43
C GLN A 384 4.64 -9.39 -23.14
N LEU A 385 5.83 -9.64 -22.59
CA LEU A 385 7.08 -9.32 -23.27
C LEU A 385 7.20 -10.04 -24.62
N LYS A 386 6.78 -11.31 -24.70
CA LYS A 386 6.68 -12.03 -25.98
C LYS A 386 5.78 -11.30 -26.97
N SER A 387 4.57 -10.93 -26.56
CA SER A 387 3.62 -10.24 -27.45
C SER A 387 4.10 -8.86 -27.95
N ILE A 388 5.01 -8.22 -27.23
CA ILE A 388 5.50 -6.87 -27.52
C ILE A 388 6.76 -6.92 -28.39
N TYR A 389 7.72 -7.77 -28.02
CA TYR A 389 9.06 -7.76 -28.61
C TYR A 389 9.27 -8.86 -29.66
N PHE A 390 8.41 -9.88 -29.70
CA PHE A 390 8.52 -10.98 -30.65
C PHE A 390 7.37 -10.87 -31.66
N ASN A 391 7.68 -10.33 -32.84
CA ASN A 391 6.76 -10.31 -33.97
C ASN A 391 6.98 -11.57 -34.83
N PRO A 392 5.95 -12.41 -35.06
CA PRO A 392 6.06 -13.60 -35.93
C PRO A 392 6.56 -13.29 -37.35
N GLU A 393 6.34 -12.07 -37.86
CA GLU A 393 6.71 -11.67 -39.23
C GLU A 393 8.12 -11.08 -39.31
N ALA A 394 8.71 -10.64 -38.19
CA ALA A 394 10.06 -10.09 -38.14
C ALA A 394 11.07 -11.21 -37.88
N SER A 395 11.28 -12.04 -38.89
CA SER A 395 12.17 -13.20 -38.85
C SER A 395 13.64 -12.76 -38.90
N GLN A 396 14.18 -12.16 -37.81
CA GLN A 396 15.61 -11.83 -37.72
C GLN A 396 16.17 -11.39 -36.35
N THR A 397 15.50 -11.67 -35.22
CA THR A 397 16.08 -11.37 -33.89
C THR A 397 16.47 -12.66 -33.16
N SER A 398 17.78 -12.78 -32.85
CA SER A 398 18.38 -13.82 -31.97
C SER A 398 17.96 -13.67 -30.50
N ASP A 399 17.02 -12.78 -30.19
CA ASP A 399 16.66 -12.46 -28.83
C ASP A 399 15.91 -13.62 -28.17
N THR A 400 16.27 -13.94 -26.93
CA THR A 400 15.53 -14.89 -26.10
C THR A 400 14.64 -14.10 -25.15
N ILE A 401 13.58 -14.70 -24.63
CA ILE A 401 12.73 -14.02 -23.63
C ILE A 401 13.52 -13.60 -22.39
N GLN A 402 14.59 -14.33 -22.08
CA GLN A 402 15.51 -14.02 -20.99
C GLN A 402 16.30 -12.74 -21.30
N SER A 403 16.92 -12.64 -22.49
CA SER A 403 17.70 -11.45 -22.87
C SER A 403 16.83 -10.19 -22.96
N VAL A 404 15.58 -10.31 -23.41
CA VAL A 404 14.61 -9.20 -23.40
C VAL A 404 14.25 -8.80 -21.97
N SER A 405 13.99 -9.77 -21.08
CA SER A 405 13.63 -9.49 -19.69
C SER A 405 14.76 -8.77 -18.94
N GLU A 406 16.01 -9.20 -19.16
CA GLU A 406 17.20 -8.56 -18.58
C GLU A 406 17.41 -7.15 -19.11
N ARG A 407 17.27 -6.96 -20.42
CA ARG A 407 17.37 -5.63 -21.04
C ARG A 407 16.32 -4.68 -20.49
N VAL A 408 15.06 -5.13 -20.40
CA VAL A 408 13.97 -4.33 -19.81
C VAL A 408 14.28 -4.00 -18.34
N ALA A 409 14.70 -4.98 -17.54
CA ALA A 409 15.06 -4.78 -16.13
C ALA A 409 16.17 -3.73 -15.93
N GLN A 410 17.19 -3.71 -16.80
CA GLN A 410 18.30 -2.75 -16.73
C GLN A 410 17.86 -1.30 -17.00
N HIS A 411 16.83 -1.10 -17.83
CA HIS A 411 16.42 0.22 -18.29
C HIS A 411 15.24 0.82 -17.50
N ILE A 412 14.51 0.00 -16.74
CA ILE A 412 13.30 0.45 -16.02
C ILE A 412 13.56 0.90 -14.59
N SER A 413 14.74 0.63 -14.03
CA SER A 413 15.09 1.08 -12.69
C SER A 413 14.99 2.62 -12.60
N PRO A 414 14.36 3.20 -11.56
CA PRO A 414 13.90 2.56 -10.31
C PRO A 414 12.37 2.24 -10.28
N TRP A 415 11.78 1.87 -11.41
CA TRP A 415 10.33 1.75 -11.62
C TRP A 415 9.85 0.34 -12.00
N GLY A 416 10.64 -0.70 -11.75
CA GLY A 416 10.31 -2.08 -12.12
C GLY A 416 8.94 -2.59 -11.66
N SER A 417 8.44 -2.14 -10.51
CA SER A 417 7.12 -2.53 -9.99
C SER A 417 5.98 -1.92 -10.80
N TYR A 418 6.12 -0.68 -11.26
CA TYR A 418 5.12 -0.03 -12.10
C TYR A 418 5.03 -0.70 -13.47
N VAL A 419 6.18 -1.06 -14.06
CA VAL A 419 6.21 -1.84 -15.31
C VAL A 419 5.56 -3.22 -15.12
N THR A 420 5.82 -3.89 -14.00
CA THR A 420 5.13 -5.14 -13.65
C THR A 420 3.61 -4.95 -13.59
N MET A 421 3.11 -3.90 -12.92
CA MET A 421 1.67 -3.60 -12.86
C MET A 421 1.07 -3.30 -14.24
N MET A 422 1.77 -2.50 -15.05
CA MET A 422 1.34 -2.15 -16.40
C MET A 422 1.21 -3.38 -17.30
N LEU A 423 2.17 -4.31 -17.25
CA LEU A 423 2.14 -5.55 -18.04
C LEU A 423 1.04 -6.51 -17.55
N TRP A 424 0.90 -6.71 -16.23
CA TRP A 424 -0.22 -7.49 -15.69
C TRP A 424 -1.57 -6.92 -16.10
N HIS A 425 -1.71 -5.60 -16.10
CA HIS A 425 -2.96 -4.97 -16.50
C HIS A 425 -3.24 -5.15 -18.00
N ARG A 426 -2.24 -4.95 -18.87
CA ARG A 426 -2.35 -5.20 -20.31
C ARG A 426 -2.85 -6.62 -20.61
N ALA A 427 -2.33 -7.62 -19.89
CA ALA A 427 -2.79 -9.01 -20.02
C ALA A 427 -4.27 -9.19 -19.64
N SER A 428 -4.75 -8.47 -18.61
CA SER A 428 -6.15 -8.55 -18.20
C SER A 428 -7.11 -7.92 -19.21
N MET A 429 -6.65 -6.94 -20.00
CA MET A 429 -7.45 -6.34 -21.08
C MET A 429 -7.46 -7.19 -22.35
N SER A 430 -6.36 -7.89 -22.66
CA SER A 430 -6.27 -8.73 -23.86
C SER A 430 -7.16 -9.97 -23.81
N VAL A 431 -7.62 -10.40 -22.63
CA VAL A 431 -8.55 -11.52 -22.45
C VAL A 431 -10.02 -11.09 -22.68
N LEU A 432 -10.30 -9.78 -22.70
CA LEU A 432 -11.64 -9.21 -22.94
C LEU A 432 -11.88 -8.84 -24.41
N ARG A 433 -10.90 -9.07 -25.29
CA ARG A 433 -11.01 -8.96 -26.75
C ARG A 433 -10.87 -10.34 -27.34
#